data_AF-A0A1C5JG51-F1
#
_entry.id   AF-A0A1C5JG51-F1
#
_cell.length_a   1.000
_cell.length_b   1.000
_cell.length_c   1.000
_cell.angle_alpha   90.00
_cell.angle_beta   90.00
_cell.angle_gamma   90.00
#
_symmetry.space_group_name_H-M   'P 1'
#
loop_
_entity.id
_entity.type
_entity.pdbx_description
1 polymer ?
#
loop_
_entity_poly.entity_id
_entity_poly.type
_entity_poly.pdbx_seq_one_letter_code
_entity_poly.pdbx_strand_id
1 'polypeptide(L)' 'MSDAVARARADLAAGRPWKARNRLTGVLVHRQDREVLDLLATVHHEMRDLPAAGAITVVVWFLAMVAIGMWTVLHWIWD' A
#
# COMPACT_ATOMS: atom_id res chain seq x y z
N MET A 1 1.80 8.18 -17.59
CA MET A 1 2.69 7.64 -16.54
C MET A 1 3.03 8.73 -15.51
N SER A 2 3.71 9.79 -15.93
CA SER A 2 4.16 10.89 -15.05
C SER A 2 3.04 11.84 -14.58
N ASP A 3 1.93 11.91 -15.31
CA ASP A 3 0.84 12.84 -15.03
C ASP A 3 0.10 12.57 -13.71
N ALA A 4 -0.20 11.28 -13.42
CA ALA A 4 -0.90 10.91 -12.18
C ALA A 4 0.00 11.07 -10.95
N VAL A 5 1.29 10.74 -11.08
CA VAL A 5 2.32 10.91 -10.06
C VAL A 5 2.62 12.39 -9.82
N ALA A 6 2.77 13.19 -10.88
CA ALA A 6 2.98 14.63 -10.79
C ALA A 6 1.80 15.34 -10.11
N ARG A 7 0.57 14.94 -10.44
CA ARG A 7 -0.62 15.48 -9.77
C ARG A 7 -0.76 15.03 -8.32
N ALA A 8 -0.38 13.79 -8.00
CA ALA A 8 -0.33 13.33 -6.61
C ALA A 8 0.72 14.10 -5.79
N ARG A 9 1.88 14.41 -6.38
CA ARG A 9 2.87 15.34 -5.80
C ARG A 9 2.32 16.74 -5.60
N ALA A 10 1.57 17.26 -6.57
CA ALA A 10 0.94 18.58 -6.44
C ALA A 10 -0.14 18.60 -5.34
N ASP A 11 -0.92 17.52 -5.19
CA ASP A 11 -1.89 17.38 -4.10
C ASP A 11 -1.20 17.28 -2.73
N LEU A 12 -0.05 16.60 -2.65
CA LEU A 12 0.82 16.58 -1.47
C LEU A 12 1.36 17.96 -1.12
N ALA A 13 1.95 18.67 -2.09
CA ALA A 13 2.47 20.02 -1.92
C ALA A 13 1.37 21.04 -1.53
N ALA A 14 0.13 20.78 -1.94
CA ALA A 14 -1.04 21.56 -1.57
C ALA A 14 -1.63 21.20 -0.18
N GLY A 15 -0.96 20.34 0.60
CA GLY A 15 -1.39 19.93 1.94
C GLY A 15 -2.60 19.01 1.94
N ARG A 16 -2.87 18.29 0.84
CA ARG A 16 -4.02 17.37 0.69
C ARG A 16 -3.54 15.94 0.50
N PRO A 17 -2.86 15.35 1.50
CA PRO A 17 -2.27 14.03 1.35
C PRO A 17 -3.37 12.97 1.09
N TRP A 18 -4.58 13.13 1.62
CA TRP A 18 -5.70 12.17 1.45
C TRP A 18 -6.11 12.02 -0.01
N LYS A 19 -6.01 13.10 -0.78
CA LYS A 19 -6.33 13.13 -2.21
C LYS A 19 -5.21 12.50 -3.04
N ALA A 20 -3.95 12.72 -2.65
CA ALA A 20 -2.79 12.06 -3.24
C ALA A 20 -2.85 10.53 -3.03
N ARG A 21 -3.19 10.07 -1.81
CA ARG A 21 -3.38 8.65 -1.48
C ARG A 21 -4.45 8.02 -2.35
N ASN A 22 -5.67 8.57 -2.37
CA ASN A 22 -6.79 7.95 -3.09
C ASN A 22 -6.51 7.83 -4.59
N ARG A 23 -5.79 8.82 -5.14
CA ARG A 23 -5.34 8.82 -6.54
C ARG A 23 -4.25 7.78 -6.81
N LEU A 24 -3.23 7.66 -5.95
CA LEU A 24 -2.18 6.65 -6.09
C LEU A 24 -2.73 5.23 -5.93
N THR A 25 -3.66 5.01 -4.99
CA THR A 25 -4.37 3.73 -4.83
C THR A 25 -5.17 3.36 -6.08
N GLY A 26 -5.88 4.31 -6.71
CA GLY A 26 -6.60 4.07 -7.96
C GLY A 26 -5.69 3.65 -9.12
N VAL A 27 -4.48 4.21 -9.19
CA VAL A 27 -3.46 3.81 -10.18
C VAL A 27 -2.91 2.41 -9.86
N LEU A 28 -2.69 2.10 -8.58
CA LEU A 28 -2.14 0.82 -8.15
C LEU A 28 -3.07 -0.38 -8.42
N VAL A 29 -4.38 -0.16 -8.38
CA VAL A 29 -5.39 -1.18 -8.76
C VAL A 29 -5.25 -1.61 -10.22
N HIS A 30 -4.78 -0.71 -11.09
CA HIS A 30 -4.63 -1.01 -12.51
C HIS A 30 -3.21 -1.46 -12.86
N ARG A 31 -2.20 -1.10 -12.07
CA ARG A 31 -0.80 -1.47 -12.29
C ARG A 31 0.06 -1.36 -11.03
N GLN A 32 0.82 -2.41 -10.73
CA GLN A 32 1.82 -2.39 -9.65
C GLN A 32 3.15 -1.78 -10.15
N ASP A 33 3.27 -0.46 -10.02
CA ASP A 33 4.50 0.28 -10.37
C ASP A 33 5.29 0.67 -9.11
N ARG A 34 6.62 0.46 -9.14
CA ARG A 34 7.53 0.69 -8.00
C ARG A 34 7.55 2.15 -7.55
N GLU A 35 7.51 3.09 -8.48
CA GLU A 35 7.53 4.53 -8.21
C GLU A 35 6.22 5.02 -7.54
N VAL A 36 5.10 4.39 -7.88
CA VAL A 36 3.79 4.66 -7.27
C VAL A 36 3.75 4.12 -5.84
N LEU A 37 4.34 2.94 -5.60
CA LEU A 37 4.47 2.35 -4.27
C LEU A 37 5.35 3.21 -3.34
N ASP A 38 6.50 3.69 -3.82
CA ASP A 38 7.43 4.52 -3.05
C ASP A 38 6.80 5.87 -2.66
N LEU A 39 6.08 6.49 -3.60
CA LEU A 39 5.35 7.74 -3.33
C LEU A 39 4.16 7.52 -2.37
N LEU A 40 3.45 6.39 -2.48
CA LEU A 40 2.35 6.04 -1.57
C LEU A 40 2.86 5.83 -0.14
N ALA A 41 4.03 5.21 0.03
CA ALA A 41 4.68 5.04 1.33
C ALA A 41 5.04 6.39 1.96
N THR A 42 5.56 7.33 1.16
CA THR A 42 5.87 8.69 1.60
C THR A 42 4.60 9.46 2.01
N VAL A 43 3.52 9.35 1.22
CA VAL A 43 2.21 9.94 1.57
C VAL A 43 1.66 9.39 2.88
N HIS A 44 1.75 8.07 3.10
CA HIS A 44 1.31 7.45 4.36
C HIS A 44 2.13 7.91 5.57
N HIS A 45 3.44 8.11 5.38
CA HIS A 45 4.32 8.59 6.43
C HIS A 45 4.01 10.05 6.81
N GLU A 46 3.80 10.93 5.82
CA GLU A 46 3.44 12.34 6.03
C GLU A 46 2.06 12.53 6.68
N MET A 47 1.10 11.63 6.43
CA MET A 47 -0.23 11.73 7.02
C MET A 47 -0.25 11.55 8.53
N ARG A 48 0.81 11.00 9.16
CA ARG A 48 0.81 10.66 10.60
C ARG A 48 -0.46 9.91 11.03
N ASP A 49 -1.05 9.13 10.12
CA ASP A 49 -2.27 8.35 10.35
C ASP A 49 -1.88 7.05 11.09
N LEU A 50 -1.41 7.24 12.32
CA LEU A 50 -0.92 6.23 13.24
C LEU A 50 -1.95 5.11 13.55
N PRO A 51 -3.29 5.35 13.60
CA PRO A 51 -4.23 4.24 13.78
C PRO A 51 -4.40 3.38 12.51
N ALA A 52 -4.29 3.97 11.31
CA ALA A 52 -4.39 3.22 10.05
C ALA A 52 -3.11 2.43 9.75
N ALA A 53 -1.93 2.98 10.08
CA ALA A 53 -0.65 2.27 9.99
C ALA A 53 -0.60 1.05 10.92
N GLY A 54 -1.18 1.16 12.13
CA GLY A 54 -1.36 0.02 13.03
C GLY A 54 -2.28 -1.06 12.45
N ALA A 55 -3.42 -0.67 11.86
CA ALA A 55 -4.37 -1.62 11.27
C ALA A 55 -3.78 -2.40 10.08
N ILE A 56 -3.01 -1.75 9.20
CA ILE A 56 -2.34 -2.44 8.07
C ILE A 56 -1.36 -3.49 8.59
N THR A 57 -0.61 -3.19 9.65
CA THR A 57 0.35 -4.13 10.24
C THR A 57 -0.36 -5.39 10.77
N VAL A 58 -1.51 -5.23 11.43
CA VAL A 58 -2.32 -6.35 11.93
C VAL A 58 -2.88 -7.20 10.78
N VAL A 59 -3.42 -6.56 9.74
CA VAL A 59 -3.97 -7.25 8.57
C VAL A 59 -2.90 -8.01 7.81
N VAL A 60 -1.73 -7.40 7.58
CA VAL A 60 -0.59 -8.05 6.91
C VAL A 60 -0.07 -9.24 7.72
N TRP A 61 0.07 -9.08 9.03
CA TRP A 61 0.50 -10.17 9.91
C TRP A 61 -0.49 -11.35 9.90
N PHE A 62 -1.79 -11.06 9.94
CA PHE A 62 -2.82 -12.09 9.87
C PHE A 62 -2.80 -12.86 8.53
N LEU A 63 -2.69 -12.14 7.41
CA LEU A 63 -2.58 -12.77 6.08
C LEU A 63 -1.31 -13.63 5.96
N ALA A 64 -0.19 -13.17 6.54
CA ALA A 64 1.04 -13.94 6.59
C ALA A 64 0.88 -15.24 7.39
N MET A 65 0.21 -15.21 8.55
CA MET A 65 -0.07 -16.42 9.34
C MET A 65 -0.92 -17.43 8.55
N VAL A 66 -1.97 -16.96 7.86
CA VAL A 66 -2.82 -17.83 7.03
C VAL A 66 -2.03 -18.43 5.87
N ALA A 67 -1.21 -17.62 5.18
CA ALA A 67 -0.39 -18.09 4.07
C ALA A 67 0.66 -19.13 4.51
N ILE A 68 1.32 -18.92 5.66
CA ILE A 68 2.27 -19.89 6.23
C ILE A 68 1.57 -21.20 6.60
N GLY A 69 0.40 -21.12 7.24
CA GLY A 69 -0.40 -22.30 7.58
C GLY A 69 -0.83 -23.08 6.33
N MET A 70 -1.34 -22.37 5.31
CA MET A 70 -1.75 -22.98 4.06
C MET A 70 -0.57 -23.58 3.29
N TRP A 71 0.57 -22.89 3.23
CA TRP A 71 1.80 -23.42 2.65
C TRP A 71 2.26 -24.70 3.35
N THR A 72 2.20 -24.72 4.68
CA THR A 72 2.57 -25.90 5.46
C THR A 72 1.69 -27.09 5.08
N VAL A 73 0.37 -26.91 5.06
CA VAL A 73 -0.56 -27.98 4.65
C VAL A 73 -0.32 -28.45 3.21
N LEU A 74 -0.13 -27.52 2.28
CA LEU A 74 0.14 -27.85 0.87
C LEU A 74 1.46 -28.61 0.72
N HIS A 75 2.48 -28.21 1.47
CA HIS A 75 3.77 -28.91 1.51
C HIS A 75 3.59 -30.34 2.00
N TRP A 76 2.82 -30.60 3.06
CA TRP A 76 2.56 -31.97 3.56
C TRP A 76 1.74 -32.86 2.62
N ILE A 77 0.94 -32.28 1.73
CA ILE A 77 0.16 -33.06 0.73
C ILE A 77 1.05 -33.49 -0.44
N TRP A 78 2.11 -32.71 -0.72
CA TRP A 78 2.97 -32.89 -1.89
C TRP A 78 4.34 -33.50 -1.57
N ASP A 79 4.62 -33.78 -0.30
CA ASP A 79 5.76 -34.54 0.24
C ASP A 79 5.33 -36.01 0.50
#